data_AF-A0AAP0JKJ7-F1
#
_entry.id   AF-A0AAP0JKJ7-F1
#
_cell.length_a   1.000
_cell.length_b   1.000
_cell.length_c   1.000
_cell.angle_alpha   90.00
_cell.angle_beta   90.00
_cell.angle_gamma   90.00
#
_symmetry.space_group_name_H-M   'P 1'
#
loop_
_entity.id
_entity.type
_entity.pdbx_description
1 polymer ?
#
loop_
_entity_poly.entity_id
_entity_poly.type
_entity_poly.pdbx_seq_one_letter_code
_entity_poly.pdbx_strand_id
1 'polypeptide(L)'
;MFEGMGLGGCILQVKYKFFKKAVMVFFFSVTPPFGIALGIALSSVYKENSPSSLITVGLLNASSAGLLIYMALVDLLSANFMGPKLQGSIKLQIKAYIVVLLGA
;
A
#
# COMPACT_ATOMS: atom_id res chain seq x y z
N MET A 1 -7.57 -4.38 4.67
CA MET A 1 -9.05 -4.27 4.69
C MET A 1 -9.52 -3.03 5.49
N PHE A 2 -8.93 -2.76 6.66
CA PHE A 2 -9.27 -1.61 7.52
C PHE A 2 -9.03 -0.24 6.86
N GLU A 3 -7.97 -0.10 6.06
CA GLU A 3 -7.59 1.16 5.39
C GLU A 3 -8.59 1.60 4.31
N GLY A 4 -9.16 0.66 3.57
CA GLY A 4 -10.20 0.94 2.56
C GLY A 4 -11.53 1.39 3.17
N MET A 5 -11.88 0.83 4.34
CA MET A 5 -13.04 1.29 5.12
C MET A 5 -12.79 2.67 5.74
N GLY A 6 -11.57 2.93 6.24
CA GLY A 6 -11.16 4.23 6.78
C GLY A 6 -11.13 5.34 5.73
N LEU A 7 -10.51 5.10 4.57
CA LEU A 7 -10.49 6.04 3.44
C LEU A 7 -11.90 6.27 2.89
N GLY A 8 -12.72 5.22 2.75
CA GLY A 8 -14.13 5.34 2.36
C GLY A 8 -14.94 6.21 3.32
N GLY A 9 -14.73 6.07 4.63
CA GLY A 9 -15.32 6.90 5.67
C GLY A 9 -14.87 8.36 5.61
N CYS A 10 -13.58 8.63 5.35
CA CYS A 10 -13.04 9.97 5.17
C CYS A 10 -13.57 10.65 3.90
N ILE A 11 -13.68 9.90 2.78
CA ILE A 11 -14.28 10.40 1.53
C ILE A 11 -15.75 10.77 1.76
N LEU A 12 -16.49 10.02 2.58
CA LEU A 12 -17.87 10.33 2.94
C LEU A 12 -17.99 11.56 3.87
N GLN A 13 -17.06 11.79 4.79
CA GLN A 13 -17.10 12.91 5.74
C GLN A 13 -16.60 14.25 5.17
N VAL A 14 -15.78 14.21 4.12
CA VAL A 14 -15.20 15.43 3.52
C VAL A 14 -16.23 16.25 2.74
N LYS A 15 -16.24 17.59 2.88
CA LYS A 15 -17.12 18.52 2.14
C LYS A 15 -16.60 18.82 0.71
N TYR A 16 -16.37 17.80 -0.12
CA TYR A 16 -16.12 18.01 -1.55
C TYR A 16 -17.42 17.97 -2.37
N LYS A 17 -17.42 18.68 -3.51
CA LYS A 17 -18.51 18.67 -4.50
C LYS A 17 -18.81 17.21 -4.90
N PHE A 18 -20.09 16.84 -5.00
CA PHE A 18 -20.55 15.46 -5.23
C PHE A 18 -19.80 14.74 -6.35
N PHE A 19 -19.52 15.45 -7.45
CA PHE A 19 -18.75 14.94 -8.58
C PHE A 19 -17.34 14.43 -8.19
N LYS A 20 -16.61 15.15 -7.34
CA LYS A 20 -15.26 14.74 -6.90
C LYS A 20 -15.30 13.49 -6.00
N LYS A 21 -16.32 13.36 -5.14
CA LYS A 21 -16.54 12.12 -4.35
C LYS A 21 -16.85 10.94 -5.25
N ALA A 22 -17.75 11.12 -6.21
CA ALA A 22 -18.13 10.06 -7.15
C ALA A 22 -16.92 9.55 -7.94
N VAL A 23 -16.07 10.47 -8.42
CA VAL A 23 -14.82 10.11 -9.12
C VAL A 23 -13.86 9.34 -8.19
N MET A 24 -13.62 9.81 -6.96
CA MET A 24 -12.73 9.10 -6.03
C MET A 24 -13.22 7.68 -5.68
N VAL A 25 -14.52 7.52 -5.39
CA VAL A 25 -15.10 6.20 -5.07
C VAL A 25 -15.06 5.28 -6.29
N PHE A 26 -15.35 5.80 -7.49
CA PHE A 26 -15.28 5.03 -8.72
C PHE A 26 -13.88 4.48 -8.98
N PHE A 27 -12.85 5.34 -8.94
CA PHE A 27 -11.47 4.89 -9.11
C PHE A 27 -11.05 3.91 -8.02
N PHE A 28 -11.43 4.15 -6.76
CA PHE A 28 -11.12 3.25 -5.65
C PHE A 28 -11.76 1.86 -5.82
N SER A 29 -12.99 1.78 -6.34
CA SER A 29 -13.69 0.51 -6.53
C SER A 29 -13.30 -0.21 -7.82
N VAL A 30 -12.89 0.51 -8.87
CA VAL A 30 -12.54 -0.07 -10.19
C VAL A 30 -11.09 -0.53 -10.26
N THR A 31 -10.17 0.15 -9.56
CA THR A 31 -8.75 -0.21 -9.58
C THR A 31 -8.47 -1.65 -9.08
N PRO A 32 -9.11 -2.15 -8.00
CA PRO A 32 -8.92 -3.53 -7.54
C PRO A 32 -9.34 -4.61 -8.56
N PRO A 33 -10.57 -4.63 -9.11
CA PRO A 33 -10.96 -5.62 -10.11
C PRO A 33 -10.16 -5.46 -11.40
N PHE A 34 -9.78 -4.23 -11.78
CA PHE A 34 -8.90 -4.00 -12.94
C PHE A 34 -7.51 -4.60 -12.73
N GLY A 35 -6.89 -4.41 -11.56
CA GLY A 35 -5.60 -5.02 -11.23
C GLY A 35 -5.64 -6.54 -11.24
N ILE A 36 -6.73 -7.14 -10.73
CA ILE A 36 -6.95 -8.59 -10.76
C ILE A 36 -7.08 -9.09 -12.22
N ALA A 37 -7.89 -8.41 -13.04
CA ALA A 37 -8.08 -8.77 -14.44
C ALA A 37 -6.77 -8.66 -15.24
N LEU A 38 -5.99 -7.60 -15.02
CA LEU A 38 -4.68 -7.41 -15.62
C LEU A 38 -3.70 -8.52 -15.18
N GLY A 39 -3.73 -8.90 -13.90
CA GLY A 39 -2.94 -10.01 -13.38
C GLY A 39 -3.26 -11.33 -14.08
N ILE A 40 -4.54 -11.67 -14.22
CA ILE A 40 -4.99 -12.89 -14.92
C ILE A 40 -4.62 -12.85 -16.40
N ALA A 41 -4.77 -11.70 -17.07
CA ALA A 41 -4.39 -11.53 -18.46
C ALA A 41 -2.88 -11.73 -18.68
N LEU A 42 -2.05 -11.14 -17.80
CA LEU A 42 -0.60 -11.34 -17.82
C LEU A 42 -0.25 -12.82 -17.57
N SER A 43 -0.87 -13.47 -16.58
CA SER A 43 -0.67 -14.90 -16.31
C SER A 43 -1.07 -15.79 -17.50
N SER A 44 -2.04 -15.41 -18.31
CA SER A 44 -2.49 -16.18 -19.49
C SER A 44 -1.56 -16.05 -20.70
N VAL A 45 -0.78 -14.95 -20.79
CA VAL A 45 0.19 -14.68 -21.85
C VAL A 45 1.58 -15.28 -21.52
N TYR A 46 1.79 -15.67 -20.26
CA TYR A 46 3.03 -16.27 -19.81
C TYR A 46 3.19 -17.70 -20.32
N LYS A 47 4.29 -17.96 -21.03
CA LYS A 47 4.79 -19.31 -21.28
C LYS A 47 5.68 -19.69 -20.09
N GLU A 48 5.28 -20.73 -19.36
CA GLU A 48 5.84 -21.21 -18.08
C GLU A 48 7.38 -21.37 -18.03
N ASN A 49 8.08 -21.41 -19.17
CA ASN A 49 9.49 -21.81 -19.25
C ASN A 49 10.40 -20.84 -20.04
N SER A 50 10.05 -19.55 -20.15
CA SER A 50 10.86 -18.54 -20.85
C SER A 50 11.52 -17.54 -19.88
N PRO A 51 12.78 -17.12 -20.05
CA PRO A 51 13.43 -16.14 -19.17
C PRO A 51 12.66 -14.81 -19.02
N SER A 52 11.83 -14.44 -20.00
CA SER A 52 10.97 -13.25 -19.93
C SER A 52 9.91 -13.35 -18.82
N SER A 53 9.40 -14.54 -18.49
CA SER A 53 8.40 -14.72 -17.43
C SER A 53 9.01 -14.45 -16.05
N LEU A 54 10.19 -15.01 -15.79
CA LEU A 54 10.91 -14.82 -14.53
C LEU A 54 11.24 -13.34 -14.29
N ILE A 55 11.61 -12.61 -15.34
CA ILE A 55 11.91 -11.17 -15.24
C ILE A 55 10.65 -10.37 -14.88
N THR A 56 9.52 -10.63 -15.54
CA THR A 56 8.30 -9.86 -15.28
C THR A 56 7.65 -10.22 -13.95
N VAL A 57 7.69 -11.49 -13.50
CA VAL A 57 7.28 -11.87 -12.13
C VAL A 57 8.21 -11.25 -11.10
N GLY A 58 9.52 -11.29 -11.33
CA GLY A 58 10.51 -10.65 -10.46
C GLY A 58 10.26 -9.15 -10.32
N LEU A 59 9.95 -8.44 -11.41
CA LEU A 59 9.63 -7.02 -11.40
C LEU A 59 8.34 -6.72 -10.65
N LEU A 60 7.28 -7.49 -10.88
CA LEU A 60 5.99 -7.35 -10.19
C LEU A 60 6.14 -7.63 -8.69
N ASN A 61 6.94 -8.63 -8.32
CA ASN A 61 7.21 -8.99 -6.93
C ASN A 61 8.06 -7.91 -6.24
N ALA A 62 9.11 -7.40 -6.89
CA ALA A 62 9.92 -6.30 -6.36
C ALA A 62 9.10 -5.02 -6.18
N SER A 63 8.24 -4.70 -7.15
CA SER A 63 7.32 -3.56 -7.07
C SER A 63 6.35 -3.71 -5.89
N SER A 64 5.78 -4.91 -5.72
CA SER A 64 4.87 -5.21 -4.60
C SER A 64 5.58 -5.12 -3.25
N ALA A 65 6.80 -5.66 -3.13
CA ALA A 65 7.62 -5.58 -1.93
C ALA A 65 7.96 -4.12 -1.57
N GLY A 66 8.32 -3.30 -2.56
CA GLY A 66 8.58 -1.87 -2.35
C GLY A 66 7.34 -1.12 -1.83
N LEU A 67 6.16 -1.44 -2.35
CA LEU A 67 4.89 -0.85 -1.91
C LEU A 67 4.53 -1.31 -0.48
N LEU A 68 4.82 -2.57 -0.14
CA LEU A 68 4.62 -3.12 1.20
C LEU A 68 5.55 -2.46 2.23
N ILE A 69 6.82 -2.25 1.87
CA ILE A 69 7.80 -1.53 2.70
C ILE A 69 7.37 -0.06 2.89
N TYR A 70 6.88 0.59 1.83
CA TYR A 70 6.34 1.95 1.91
C TYR A 70 5.15 2.03 2.86
N MET A 71 4.17 1.13 2.75
CA MET A 71 3.03 1.08 3.68
C MET A 71 3.49 0.81 5.12
N ALA A 72 4.43 -0.11 5.33
CA ALA A 72 4.97 -0.38 6.67
C ALA A 72 5.68 0.84 7.27
N LEU A 73 6.48 1.56 6.48
CA LEU A 73 7.22 2.74 6.95
C LEU A 73 6.36 4.00 7.06
N VAL A 74 5.37 4.20 6.21
CA VAL A 74 4.58 5.43 6.20
C VAL A 74 3.35 5.27 7.07
N ASP A 75 2.54 4.21 6.91
CA ASP A 75 1.30 4.06 7.67
C ASP A 75 1.56 3.51 9.08
N LEU A 76 2.37 2.45 9.20
CA LEU A 76 2.60 1.79 10.50
C LEU A 76 3.54 2.61 11.39
N LEU A 77 4.60 3.18 10.81
CA LEU A 77 5.53 4.02 11.55
C LEU A 77 4.93 5.39 11.90
N SER A 78 4.20 6.05 10.99
CA SER A 78 3.60 7.35 11.34
C SER A 78 2.59 7.18 12.48
N ALA A 79 1.71 6.17 12.42
CA ALA A 79 0.73 5.91 13.48
C ALA A 79 1.40 5.57 14.82
N ASN A 80 2.49 4.81 14.82
CA ASN A 80 3.17 4.40 16.05
C ASN A 80 4.05 5.53 16.64
N PHE A 81 4.57 6.45 15.82
CA PHE A 81 5.42 7.57 16.26
C PHE A 81 4.63 8.85 16.62
N MET A 82 3.38 8.99 16.16
CA MET A 82 2.51 10.12 16.49
C MET A 82 1.86 10.02 17.89
N GLY A 83 2.13 8.94 18.64
CA GLY A 83 1.64 8.80 20.02
C GLY A 83 2.38 9.74 20.99
N PRO A 84 1.68 10.39 21.94
CA PRO A 84 2.26 11.40 22.84
C PRO A 84 3.39 10.86 23.74
N LYS A 85 3.51 9.54 23.91
CA LYS A 85 4.58 8.88 24.66
C LYS A 85 5.89 8.67 23.88
N LEU A 86 5.84 8.61 22.53
CA LEU A 86 7.03 8.41 21.69
C LEU A 86 7.65 9.73 21.20
N GLN A 87 6.82 10.77 20.97
CA GLN A 87 7.26 12.09 20.52
C GLN A 87 8.20 12.81 21.51
N GLY A 88 8.09 12.52 22.82
CA GLY A 88 8.91 13.16 23.85
C GLY A 88 10.34 12.61 23.97
N SER A 89 10.72 11.56 23.23
CA SER A 89 12.02 10.90 23.41
C SER A 89 12.59 10.34 22.11
N ILE A 90 13.39 11.15 21.43
CA ILE A 90 14.16 10.83 20.21
C ILE A 90 14.97 9.52 20.34
N LYS A 91 15.49 9.21 21.54
CA LYS A 91 16.23 7.96 21.79
C LYS A 91 15.38 6.69 21.58
N LEU A 92 14.08 6.76 21.88
CA LEU A 92 13.17 5.63 21.73
C LEU A 92 12.72 5.48 20.28
N GLN A 93 12.55 6.59 19.57
CA GLN A 93 12.28 6.63 18.13
C GLN A 93 13.42 5.98 17.32
N ILE A 94 14.68 6.31 17.64
CA ILE A 94 15.84 5.71 16.97
C ILE A 94 15.93 4.20 17.26
N LYS A 95 15.71 3.78 18.52
CA LYS A 95 15.67 2.34 18.87
C LYS A 95 14.58 1.57 18.14
N ALA A 96 13.39 2.16 18.00
CA ALA A 96 12.29 1.54 17.25
C ALA A 96 12.63 1.40 15.76
N TYR A 97 13.26 2.42 15.16
CA TYR A 97 13.74 2.36 13.78
C TYR A 97 14.79 1.26 13.57
N ILE A 98 15.73 1.12 14.52
CA ILE A 98 16.77 0.09 14.50
C ILE A 98 16.16 -1.32 14.65
N VAL A 99 15.19 -1.51 15.55
CA VAL A 99 14.50 -2.79 15.72
C VAL A 99 13.68 -3.16 14.48
N VAL A 100 13.04 -2.20 13.83
CA VAL A 100 12.33 -2.41 12.56
C VAL A 100 13.30 -2.79 11.44
N LEU A 101 14.47 -2.14 11.36
CA LEU A 101 15.53 -2.47 10.39
C LEU A 101 16.20 -3.84 10.63
N LEU A 102 16.22 -4.32 11.87
CA LEU A 102 16.79 -5.62 12.26
C LEU A 102 15.78 -6.78 12.22
N GLY A 103 14.49 -6.47 12.31
CA GLY A 103 13.40 -7.46 12.33
C GLY A 103 12.69 -7.64 10.99
N ALA A 104 12.92 -6.74 10.01
CA ALA A 104 12.58 -6.91 8.61
C ALA A 104 13.69 -7.66 7.87
#